data_AF-A0A370KX01-F1
#
_entry.id   AF-A0A370KX01-F1
#
_cell.length_a   1.000
_cell.length_b   1.000
_cell.length_c   1.000
_cell.angle_alpha   90.00
_cell.angle_beta   90.00
_cell.angle_gamma   90.00
#
_symmetry.space_group_name_H-M   'P 1'
#
loop_
_entity.id
_entity.type
_entity.pdbx_description
1 polymer ?
#
loop_
_entity_poly.entity_id
_entity_poly.type
_entity_poly.pdbx_seq_one_letter_code
_entity_poly.pdbx_strand_id
1 'polypeptide(L)'
;MTIPLLPDTDLARLGPLSDDMKRSALRQMKGGFSTFSYKPVRSAFGEIFNVQLGMFGPVAPTPWATIEAQLGKACKAGTELRNNLQIAKALHDYATSMNIKGRQHDFFPMPMGVGKKVTFWLPMVLALDGKPYAIFIDPRRSKGLTELGRRFAFSMMHERIRAADEDFANINLGIIRFQDDDEDGRTVRFFSDEGVDMYSLDELESMVASTYRIWQEVHEERTAEARRKGTGTGGFF
;
A
#
# COMPACT_ATOMS: atom_id res chain seq x y z
N MET A 1 6.93 -12.33 23.08
CA MET A 1 7.38 -12.66 21.71
C MET A 1 6.70 -11.67 20.77
N THR A 2 7.44 -10.90 19.98
CA THR A 2 6.86 -9.83 19.14
C THR A 2 6.39 -10.44 17.83
N ILE A 3 5.08 -10.46 17.59
CA ILE A 3 4.51 -10.95 16.33
C ILE A 3 4.85 -9.93 15.23
N PRO A 4 5.43 -10.35 14.09
CA PRO A 4 5.79 -9.42 13.04
C PRO A 4 4.53 -8.76 12.46
N LEU A 5 4.60 -7.44 12.24
CA LEU A 5 3.51 -6.68 11.64
C LEU A 5 3.33 -7.08 10.17
N LEU A 6 2.07 -7.15 9.75
CA LEU A 6 1.74 -7.34 8.34
C LEU A 6 1.94 -6.00 7.62
N PRO A 7 2.51 -5.99 6.41
CA PRO A 7 2.47 -4.81 5.55
C PRO A 7 1.03 -4.34 5.33
N ASP A 8 0.80 -3.03 5.28
CA ASP A 8 -0.55 -2.45 5.11
C ASP A 8 -1.28 -3.05 3.89
N THR A 9 -0.59 -3.24 2.77
CA THR A 9 -1.17 -3.87 1.57
C THR A 9 -1.57 -5.34 1.78
N ASP A 10 -0.91 -6.08 2.67
CA ASP A 10 -1.35 -7.42 3.07
C ASP A 10 -2.55 -7.36 4.01
N LEU A 11 -2.54 -6.41 4.96
CA LEU A 11 -3.67 -6.21 5.84
C LEU A 11 -4.94 -5.86 5.06
N ALA A 12 -4.87 -4.94 4.10
CA ALA A 12 -6.02 -4.59 3.26
C ALA A 12 -6.52 -5.75 2.41
N ARG A 13 -5.62 -6.64 1.96
CA ARG A 13 -6.01 -7.82 1.17
C ARG A 13 -6.63 -8.93 2.03
N LEU A 14 -6.17 -9.09 3.27
CA LEU A 14 -6.54 -10.22 4.13
C LEU A 14 -7.67 -9.88 5.10
N GLY A 15 -7.71 -8.65 5.59
CA GLY A 15 -8.72 -8.11 6.52
C GLY A 15 -10.16 -8.50 6.17
N PRO A 16 -10.63 -8.25 4.93
CA PRO A 16 -12.02 -8.50 4.55
C PRO A 16 -12.33 -9.96 4.18
N LEU A 17 -11.35 -10.88 4.26
CA LEU A 17 -11.60 -12.29 3.96
C LEU A 17 -12.28 -13.00 5.15
N SER A 18 -12.93 -14.13 4.90
CA SER A 18 -13.40 -15.02 5.97
C SER A 18 -12.22 -15.58 6.77
N ASP A 19 -12.46 -15.97 8.03
CA ASP A 19 -11.41 -16.47 8.92
C ASP A 19 -10.65 -17.70 8.37
N ASP A 20 -11.35 -18.61 7.68
CA ASP A 20 -10.72 -19.76 7.03
C ASP A 20 -9.78 -19.33 5.89
N MET A 21 -10.23 -18.38 5.06
CA MET A 21 -9.42 -17.82 3.98
C MET A 21 -8.23 -17.02 4.52
N LYS A 22 -8.41 -16.24 5.60
CA LYS A 22 -7.33 -15.55 6.32
C LYS A 22 -6.28 -16.55 6.78
N ARG A 23 -6.69 -17.60 7.50
CA ARG A 23 -5.77 -18.62 8.02
C ARG A 23 -4.99 -19.30 6.89
N SER A 24 -5.68 -19.72 5.83
CA SER A 24 -5.05 -20.34 4.66
C SER A 24 -3.99 -19.42 4.04
N ALA A 25 -4.34 -18.14 3.80
CA ALA A 25 -3.43 -17.18 3.21
C ALA A 25 -2.23 -16.85 4.12
N LEU A 26 -2.46 -16.67 5.42
CA LEU A 26 -1.42 -16.37 6.41
C LEU A 26 -0.45 -17.55 6.57
N ARG A 27 -0.93 -18.79 6.55
CA ARG A 27 -0.06 -20.00 6.56
C ARG A 27 0.82 -20.10 5.32
N GLN A 28 0.40 -19.57 4.18
CA GLN A 28 1.20 -19.54 2.95
C GLN A 28 2.20 -18.37 2.90
N MET A 29 2.05 -17.34 3.74
CA MET A 29 3.01 -16.24 3.79
C MET A 29 4.35 -16.75 4.33
N LYS A 30 5.34 -16.91 3.43
CA LYS A 30 6.70 -17.26 3.81
C LYS A 30 7.23 -16.20 4.77
N GLY A 31 7.88 -16.60 5.86
CA GLY A 31 8.41 -15.68 6.88
C GLY A 31 9.57 -14.77 6.42
N GLY A 32 9.82 -14.68 5.11
CA GLY A 32 10.81 -13.79 4.51
C GLY A 32 10.12 -12.63 3.80
N PHE A 33 10.53 -11.40 4.10
CA PHE A 33 10.10 -10.21 3.39
C PHE A 33 10.49 -10.29 1.90
N SER A 34 9.79 -9.52 1.06
CA SER A 34 10.11 -9.38 -0.37
C SER A 34 11.62 -9.21 -0.60
N THR A 35 12.16 -9.79 -1.66
CA THR A 35 13.59 -9.69 -2.03
C THR A 35 14.02 -8.27 -2.41
N PHE A 36 13.06 -7.35 -2.59
CA PHE A 36 13.29 -5.95 -2.91
C PHE A 36 12.18 -5.04 -2.33
N SER A 37 12.44 -3.74 -2.27
CA SER A 37 11.55 -2.72 -1.71
C SER A 37 11.08 -1.70 -2.75
N TYR A 38 9.87 -1.16 -2.55
CA TYR A 38 9.37 0.02 -3.26
C TYR A 38 9.62 1.33 -2.49
N LYS A 39 10.41 1.30 -1.41
CA LYS A 39 10.78 2.51 -0.67
C LYS A 39 11.42 3.58 -1.59
N PRO A 40 12.32 3.24 -2.54
CA PRO A 40 12.92 4.24 -3.42
C PRO A 40 11.87 5.01 -4.24
N VAL A 41 10.95 4.32 -4.92
CA VAL A 41 9.90 5.01 -5.71
C VAL A 41 8.92 5.78 -4.82
N ARG A 42 8.61 5.28 -3.62
CA ARG A 42 7.76 6.01 -2.66
C ARG A 42 8.36 7.36 -2.27
N SER A 43 9.68 7.43 -2.10
CA SER A 43 10.38 8.69 -1.82
C SER A 43 10.32 9.67 -3.01
N ALA A 44 10.15 9.18 -4.23
CA ALA A 44 10.05 9.98 -5.45
C ALA A 44 8.62 10.43 -5.78
N PHE A 45 7.59 10.02 -5.02
CA PHE A 45 6.20 10.38 -5.31
C PHE A 45 5.93 11.88 -5.36
N GLY A 46 6.64 12.68 -4.55
CA GLY A 46 6.53 14.13 -4.58
C GLY A 46 6.91 14.71 -5.95
N GLU A 47 8.02 14.22 -6.53
CA GLU A 47 8.49 14.62 -7.85
C GLU A 47 7.56 14.08 -8.96
N ILE A 48 7.16 12.81 -8.87
CA ILE A 48 6.27 12.16 -9.84
C ILE A 48 4.91 12.88 -9.97
N PHE A 49 4.33 13.31 -8.85
CA PHE A 49 3.03 13.99 -8.82
C PHE A 49 3.13 15.51 -8.79
N ASN A 50 4.31 16.07 -9.06
CA ASN A 50 4.54 17.51 -9.14
C ASN A 50 4.01 18.25 -7.90
N VAL A 51 4.30 17.72 -6.71
CA VAL A 51 3.81 18.23 -5.44
C VAL A 51 4.31 19.66 -5.22
N GLN A 52 3.38 20.58 -5.10
CA GLN A 52 3.65 22.00 -4.95
C GLN A 52 3.97 22.32 -3.49
N LEU A 53 5.16 22.87 -3.24
CA LEU A 53 5.51 23.47 -1.97
C LEU A 53 4.86 24.86 -1.94
N GLY A 54 3.77 25.01 -1.18
CA GLY A 54 2.86 26.17 -1.25
C GLY A 54 3.49 27.57 -1.10
N MET A 55 4.76 27.67 -0.70
CA MET A 55 5.50 28.94 -0.61
C MET A 55 6.26 29.32 -1.89
N PHE A 56 6.52 28.40 -2.82
CA PHE A 56 7.46 28.62 -3.94
C PHE A 56 6.81 28.79 -5.33
N GLY A 57 5.51 29.08 -5.38
CA GLY A 57 4.78 29.23 -6.64
C GLY A 57 4.72 27.92 -7.45
N PRO A 58 4.18 27.96 -8.68
CA PRO A 58 4.03 26.77 -9.51
C PRO A 58 5.39 26.18 -9.92
N VAL A 59 5.64 24.94 -9.53
CA VAL A 59 6.81 24.15 -9.95
C VAL A 59 6.49 23.44 -11.26
N ALA A 60 7.40 23.55 -12.24
CA ALA A 60 7.29 22.85 -13.51
C ALA A 60 7.36 21.32 -13.29
N PRO A 61 6.66 20.52 -14.12
CA PRO A 61 6.70 19.07 -13.97
C PRO A 61 8.12 18.50 -14.04
N THR A 62 8.43 17.54 -13.18
CA THR A 62 9.77 16.93 -13.15
C THR A 62 9.98 16.06 -14.41
N PRO A 63 11.05 16.29 -15.19
CA PRO A 63 11.36 15.44 -16.34
C PRO A 63 11.66 14.00 -15.92
N TRP A 64 11.23 13.03 -16.74
CA TRP A 64 11.45 11.60 -16.47
C TRP A 64 12.92 11.26 -16.18
N ALA A 65 13.86 11.82 -16.95
CA ALA A 65 15.29 11.56 -16.80
C ALA A 65 15.83 11.90 -15.40
N THR A 66 15.23 12.90 -14.73
CA THR A 66 15.60 13.27 -13.36
C THR A 66 15.18 12.18 -12.36
N ILE A 67 13.95 11.70 -12.47
CA ILE A 67 13.38 10.64 -11.61
C ILE A 67 14.13 9.32 -11.84
N GLU A 68 14.41 8.99 -13.10
CA GLU A 68 15.19 7.81 -13.48
C GLU A 68 16.60 7.84 -12.88
N ALA A 69 17.30 8.97 -12.99
CA ALA A 69 18.64 9.12 -12.42
C ALA A 69 18.62 9.04 -10.88
N GLN A 70 17.59 9.56 -10.22
CA GLN A 70 17.42 9.46 -8.76
C GLN A 70 17.23 7.99 -8.34
N LEU A 71 16.36 7.26 -9.03
CA LEU A 71 16.12 5.83 -8.78
C LEU A 71 17.35 4.97 -9.06
N GLY A 72 18.10 5.28 -10.13
CA GLY A 72 19.36 4.62 -10.44
C GLY A 72 20.40 4.71 -9.33
N LYS A 73 20.39 5.80 -8.55
CA LYS A 73 21.27 5.99 -7.37
C LYS A 73 20.73 5.32 -6.11
N ALA A 74 19.41 5.25 -5.96
CA ALA A 74 18.75 4.82 -4.72
C ALA A 74 18.46 3.31 -4.65
N CYS A 75 18.26 2.65 -5.80
CA CYS A 75 17.95 1.23 -5.88
C CYS A 75 19.21 0.37 -6.01
N LYS A 76 19.16 -0.86 -5.49
CA LYS A 76 20.11 -1.91 -5.87
C LYS A 76 19.88 -2.31 -7.33
N ALA A 77 20.98 -2.56 -8.05
CA ALA A 77 20.92 -3.06 -9.41
C ALA A 77 20.13 -4.39 -9.52
N GLY A 78 19.55 -4.64 -10.69
CA GLY A 78 18.77 -5.84 -10.97
C GLY A 78 17.28 -5.65 -10.75
N THR A 79 16.64 -6.61 -10.05
CA THR A 79 15.18 -6.66 -9.91
C THR A 79 14.59 -5.48 -9.14
N GLU A 80 15.28 -4.95 -8.12
CA GLU A 80 14.78 -3.80 -7.37
C GLU A 80 14.68 -2.55 -8.26
N LEU A 81 15.77 -2.19 -8.94
CA LEU A 81 15.81 -1.06 -9.86
C LEU A 81 14.75 -1.21 -10.97
N ARG A 82 14.70 -2.38 -11.62
CA ARG A 82 13.72 -2.63 -12.70
C ARG A 82 12.28 -2.41 -12.23
N ASN A 83 11.90 -3.01 -11.09
CA ASN A 83 10.53 -2.87 -10.58
C ASN A 83 10.21 -1.44 -10.11
N ASN A 84 11.16 -0.72 -9.50
CA ASN A 84 10.94 0.67 -9.11
C ASN A 84 10.82 1.59 -10.33
N LEU A 85 11.66 1.40 -11.35
CA LEU A 85 11.60 2.18 -12.60
C LEU A 85 10.27 1.95 -13.33
N GLN A 86 9.81 0.71 -13.46
CA GLN A 86 8.52 0.41 -14.09
C GLN A 86 7.35 1.12 -13.40
N ILE A 87 7.30 1.09 -12.07
CA ILE A 87 6.26 1.77 -11.29
C ILE A 87 6.37 3.29 -11.41
N ALA A 88 7.59 3.84 -11.30
CA ALA A 88 7.83 5.27 -11.41
C ALA A 88 7.44 5.79 -12.80
N LYS A 89 7.79 5.03 -13.86
CA LYS A 89 7.49 5.38 -15.23
C LYS A 89 5.98 5.40 -15.47
N ALA A 90 5.30 4.33 -15.06
CA ALA A 90 3.84 4.23 -15.15
C ALA A 90 3.13 5.40 -14.45
N LEU A 91 3.59 5.76 -13.24
CA LEU A 91 3.02 6.88 -12.50
C LEU A 91 3.35 8.23 -13.14
N HIS A 92 4.56 8.42 -13.66
CA HIS A 92 4.98 9.65 -14.32
C HIS A 92 4.19 9.89 -15.62
N ASP A 93 4.03 8.85 -16.44
CA ASP A 93 3.24 8.91 -17.67
C ASP A 93 1.76 9.17 -17.36
N TYR A 94 1.23 8.53 -16.32
CA TYR A 94 -0.14 8.78 -15.85
C TYR A 94 -0.32 10.22 -15.32
N ALA A 95 0.61 10.70 -14.48
CA ALA A 95 0.58 12.05 -13.96
C ALA A 95 0.70 13.11 -15.07
N THR A 96 1.54 12.86 -16.07
CA THR A 96 1.72 13.74 -17.22
C THR A 96 0.47 13.77 -18.09
N SER A 97 -0.08 12.61 -18.47
CA SER A 97 -1.27 12.51 -19.33
C SER A 97 -2.53 13.10 -18.69
N MET A 98 -2.69 12.93 -17.37
CA MET A 98 -3.81 13.48 -16.61
C MET A 98 -3.55 14.89 -16.06
N ASN A 99 -2.38 15.49 -16.34
CA ASN A 99 -1.94 16.79 -15.82
C ASN A 99 -2.10 16.89 -14.28
N ILE A 100 -1.72 15.82 -13.57
CA ILE A 100 -1.86 15.71 -12.11
C ILE A 100 -0.94 16.71 -11.41
N LYS A 101 -1.52 17.39 -10.42
CA LYS A 101 -0.80 18.27 -9.50
C LYS A 101 -1.09 17.87 -8.07
N GLY A 102 -0.04 17.68 -7.29
CA GLY A 102 -0.15 17.38 -5.87
C GLY A 102 0.02 18.61 -4.99
N ARG A 103 -0.55 18.55 -3.78
CA ARG A 103 -0.22 19.44 -2.68
C ARG A 103 0.11 18.58 -1.45
N GLN A 104 1.22 18.90 -0.78
CA GLN A 104 1.60 18.20 0.44
C GLN A 104 0.50 18.41 1.50
N HIS A 105 0.05 17.31 2.09
CA HIS A 105 -0.89 17.33 3.20
C HIS A 105 -0.78 16.02 3.98
N ASP A 106 -0.46 16.11 5.26
CA ASP A 106 -0.22 14.94 6.09
C ASP A 106 -1.50 14.48 6.80
N PHE A 107 -2.08 13.40 6.31
CA PHE A 107 -3.10 12.67 7.05
C PHE A 107 -2.42 11.72 8.04
N PHE A 108 -2.71 11.88 9.34
CA PHE A 108 -2.09 11.07 10.39
C PHE A 108 -2.48 9.59 10.30
N PRO A 109 -1.56 8.64 10.60
CA PRO A 109 -1.87 7.22 10.63
C PRO A 109 -3.08 6.89 11.52
N MET A 110 -3.93 6.00 11.05
CA MET A 110 -5.12 5.57 11.80
C MET A 110 -4.72 4.55 12.86
N PRO A 111 -4.99 4.81 14.16
CA PRO A 111 -4.81 3.79 15.18
C PRO A 111 -5.86 2.70 14.96
N MET A 112 -5.40 1.47 14.84
CA MET A 112 -6.24 0.29 14.90
C MET A 112 -5.93 -0.41 16.21
N GLY A 113 -6.95 -1.00 16.85
CA GLY A 113 -6.81 -1.75 18.10
C GLY A 113 -5.56 -2.64 18.14
N VAL A 114 -5.04 -2.89 19.35
CA VAL A 114 -3.75 -3.59 19.59
C VAL A 114 -2.52 -2.71 19.31
N GLY A 115 -2.62 -1.39 19.49
CA GLY A 115 -1.48 -0.45 19.41
C GLY A 115 -0.89 -0.30 18.01
N LYS A 116 -1.67 -0.58 16.96
CA LYS A 116 -1.22 -0.58 15.57
C LYS A 116 -1.61 0.72 14.90
N LYS A 117 -0.79 1.15 13.94
CA LYS A 117 -1.09 2.29 13.09
C LYS A 117 -0.98 1.85 11.64
N VAL A 118 -1.97 2.23 10.84
CA VAL A 118 -2.04 1.87 9.42
C VAL A 118 -2.18 3.13 8.58
N THR A 119 -1.60 3.09 7.38
CA THR A 119 -1.64 4.23 6.45
C THR A 119 -2.02 3.72 5.06
N PHE A 120 -3.27 4.00 4.68
CA PHE A 120 -3.82 3.64 3.37
C PHE A 120 -3.96 4.87 2.45
N TRP A 121 -3.00 5.79 2.51
CA TRP A 121 -3.01 7.01 1.71
C TRP A 121 -1.59 7.57 1.57
N LEU A 122 -1.39 8.43 0.58
CA LEU A 122 -0.20 9.25 0.44
C LEU A 122 -0.29 10.49 1.35
N PRO A 123 0.84 11.05 1.79
CA PRO A 123 0.90 12.32 2.51
C PRO A 123 0.73 13.53 1.56
N MET A 124 -0.28 13.48 0.70
CA MET A 124 -0.59 14.52 -0.28
C MET A 124 -2.03 14.37 -0.80
N VAL A 125 -2.59 15.48 -1.26
CA VAL A 125 -3.82 15.52 -2.05
C VAL A 125 -3.44 15.72 -3.51
N LEU A 126 -4.00 14.91 -4.39
CA LEU A 126 -3.75 14.98 -5.83
C LEU A 126 -4.98 15.49 -6.57
N ALA A 127 -4.80 16.45 -7.47
CA ALA A 127 -5.85 16.88 -8.39
C ALA A 127 -5.86 15.96 -9.63
N LEU A 128 -6.89 15.12 -9.75
CA LEU A 128 -7.12 14.26 -10.91
C LEU A 128 -8.40 14.73 -11.59
N ASP A 129 -8.31 15.08 -12.87
CA ASP A 129 -9.45 15.62 -13.64
C ASP A 129 -10.15 16.80 -12.91
N GLY A 130 -9.34 17.70 -12.36
CA GLY A 130 -9.81 18.87 -11.60
C GLY A 130 -10.41 18.58 -10.22
N LYS A 131 -10.55 17.32 -9.82
CA LYS A 131 -11.12 16.92 -8.52
C LYS A 131 -10.02 16.54 -7.53
N PRO A 132 -10.14 16.88 -6.24
CA PRO A 132 -9.16 16.50 -5.22
C PRO A 132 -9.36 15.03 -4.81
N TYR A 133 -8.26 14.29 -4.75
CA TYR A 133 -8.22 12.91 -4.30
C TYR A 133 -7.18 12.69 -3.19
N ALA A 134 -7.56 11.93 -2.18
CA ALA A 134 -6.61 11.18 -1.36
C ALA A 134 -6.35 9.83 -2.05
N ILE A 135 -5.08 9.49 -2.25
CA ILE A 135 -4.69 8.33 -3.07
C ILE A 135 -3.97 7.28 -2.24
N PHE A 136 -4.31 6.01 -2.46
CA PHE A 136 -3.51 4.86 -2.05
C PHE A 136 -2.85 4.19 -3.26
N ILE A 137 -1.60 3.73 -3.13
CA ILE A 137 -0.90 3.03 -4.21
C ILE A 137 -0.55 1.60 -3.79
N ASP A 138 -1.08 0.63 -4.53
CA ASP A 138 -0.70 -0.78 -4.43
C ASP A 138 0.22 -1.16 -5.61
N PRO A 139 1.55 -1.17 -5.42
CA PRO A 139 2.53 -1.40 -6.50
C PRO A 139 2.62 -2.88 -6.94
N ARG A 140 1.89 -3.79 -6.29
CA ARG A 140 2.08 -5.23 -6.47
C ARG A 140 1.68 -5.70 -7.86
N ARG A 141 2.54 -6.53 -8.46
CA ARG A 141 2.29 -7.25 -9.73
C ARG A 141 1.32 -8.40 -9.55
N SER A 142 1.61 -9.27 -8.60
CA SER A 142 0.75 -10.41 -8.25
C SER A 142 0.12 -10.20 -6.87
N LYS A 143 -1.07 -10.76 -6.66
CA LYS A 143 -1.80 -10.69 -5.38
C LYS A 143 -1.99 -9.25 -4.84
N GLY A 144 -2.22 -8.29 -5.73
CA GLY A 144 -2.64 -6.95 -5.31
C GLY A 144 -4.10 -6.91 -4.83
N LEU A 145 -4.61 -5.72 -4.51
CA LEU A 145 -5.94 -5.56 -3.92
C LEU A 145 -7.06 -6.09 -4.84
N THR A 146 -7.83 -7.03 -4.31
CA THR A 146 -9.12 -7.47 -4.89
C THR A 146 -10.18 -6.38 -4.69
N GLU A 147 -11.38 -6.60 -5.22
CA GLU A 147 -12.51 -5.71 -4.95
C GLU A 147 -12.78 -5.54 -3.45
N LEU A 148 -12.83 -6.65 -2.70
CA LEU A 148 -12.96 -6.61 -1.23
C LEU A 148 -11.80 -5.85 -0.57
N GLY A 149 -10.57 -6.05 -1.05
CA GLY A 149 -9.41 -5.34 -0.52
C GLY A 149 -9.43 -3.84 -0.83
N ARG A 150 -9.97 -3.44 -1.99
CA ARG A 150 -10.21 -2.03 -2.32
C ARG A 150 -11.31 -1.44 -1.45
N ARG A 151 -12.44 -2.14 -1.27
CA ARG A 151 -13.53 -1.73 -0.36
C ARG A 151 -12.98 -1.48 1.04
N PHE A 152 -12.18 -2.42 1.57
CA PHE A 152 -11.52 -2.26 2.86
C PHE A 152 -10.63 -1.01 2.91
N ALA A 153 -9.73 -0.84 1.94
CA ALA A 153 -8.84 0.33 1.91
C ALA A 153 -9.61 1.65 1.80
N PHE A 154 -10.62 1.74 0.94
CA PHE A 154 -11.48 2.92 0.83
C PHE A 154 -12.22 3.22 2.13
N SER A 155 -12.71 2.20 2.83
CA SER A 155 -13.40 2.38 4.11
C SER A 155 -12.45 2.94 5.17
N MET A 156 -11.20 2.44 5.23
CA MET A 156 -10.17 2.97 6.12
C MET A 156 -9.80 4.42 5.79
N MET A 157 -9.73 4.77 4.50
CA MET A 157 -9.52 6.13 4.06
C MET A 157 -10.71 7.03 4.43
N HIS A 158 -11.94 6.56 4.25
CA HIS A 158 -13.15 7.29 4.63
C HIS A 158 -13.16 7.64 6.12
N GLU A 159 -13.00 6.64 6.99
CA GLU A 159 -12.98 6.83 8.44
C GLU A 159 -11.87 7.80 8.89
N ARG A 160 -10.68 7.70 8.29
CA ARG A 160 -9.55 8.53 8.70
C ARG A 160 -9.53 9.93 8.11
N ILE A 161 -10.09 10.12 6.92
CA ILE A 161 -9.96 11.38 6.16
C ILE A 161 -11.29 12.13 6.15
N ARG A 162 -12.37 11.50 5.70
CA ARG A 162 -13.67 12.17 5.55
C ARG A 162 -14.41 12.30 6.87
N ALA A 163 -14.46 11.22 7.65
CA ALA A 163 -15.22 11.20 8.90
C ALA A 163 -14.49 11.91 10.04
N ALA A 164 -13.15 11.97 9.99
CA ALA A 164 -12.33 12.57 11.04
C ALA A 164 -12.07 14.07 10.87
N ASP A 165 -12.31 14.64 9.67
CA ASP A 165 -12.01 16.04 9.36
C ASP A 165 -13.04 16.61 8.38
N GLU A 166 -13.82 17.60 8.84
CA GLU A 166 -14.90 18.23 8.07
C GLU A 166 -14.39 18.91 6.79
N ASP A 167 -13.16 19.45 6.80
CA ASP A 167 -12.55 20.09 5.63
C ASP A 167 -12.36 19.11 4.47
N PHE A 168 -12.27 17.81 4.79
CA PHE A 168 -12.07 16.74 3.81
C PHE A 168 -13.30 15.84 3.64
N ALA A 169 -14.45 16.17 4.23
CA ALA A 169 -15.66 15.34 4.16
C ALA A 169 -16.05 14.94 2.72
N ASN A 170 -15.77 15.81 1.75
CA ASN A 170 -16.11 15.63 0.33
C ASN A 170 -14.91 15.31 -0.58
N ILE A 171 -13.71 15.06 -0.03
CA ILE A 171 -12.56 14.69 -0.87
C ILE A 171 -12.84 13.35 -1.57
N ASN A 172 -12.43 13.16 -2.81
CA ASN A 172 -12.56 11.86 -3.48
C ASN A 172 -11.49 10.89 -2.96
N LEU A 173 -11.75 9.59 -3.01
CA LEU A 173 -10.76 8.59 -2.62
C LEU A 173 -10.39 7.77 -3.84
N GLY A 174 -9.10 7.49 -4.01
CA GLY A 174 -8.61 6.76 -5.16
C GLY A 174 -7.59 5.70 -4.78
N ILE A 175 -7.61 4.59 -5.52
CA ILE A 175 -6.60 3.54 -5.43
C ILE A 175 -5.96 3.40 -6.81
N ILE A 176 -4.64 3.52 -6.85
CA ILE A 176 -3.83 3.22 -8.03
C ILE A 176 -3.26 1.80 -7.89
N ARG A 177 -3.56 0.97 -8.89
CA ARG A 177 -2.91 -0.33 -9.12
C ARG A 177 -2.17 -0.31 -10.45
N PHE A 178 -1.45 -1.39 -10.72
CA PHE A 178 -0.68 -1.54 -11.95
C PHE A 178 -1.02 -2.86 -12.63
N GLN A 179 -1.13 -2.81 -13.94
CA GLN A 179 -1.25 -3.97 -14.81
C GLN A 179 -0.04 -4.03 -15.74
N ASP A 180 0.29 -5.23 -16.21
CA ASP A 180 1.36 -5.39 -17.19
C ASP A 180 0.89 -4.84 -18.53
N ASP A 181 1.81 -4.25 -19.30
CA ASP A 181 1.60 -3.89 -20.70
C ASP A 181 2.41 -4.81 -21.63
N ASP A 182 2.24 -4.61 -22.94
CA ASP A 182 2.83 -5.46 -23.98
C ASP A 182 4.36 -5.35 -24.07
N GLU A 183 4.99 -4.35 -23.43
CA GLU A 183 6.43 -4.05 -23.52
C GLU A 183 7.22 -4.42 -22.25
N ASP A 184 6.72 -5.38 -21.45
CA ASP A 184 7.21 -5.67 -20.07
C ASP A 184 7.26 -4.40 -19.19
N GLY A 185 6.42 -3.41 -19.51
CA GLY A 185 6.17 -2.23 -18.72
C GLY A 185 5.00 -2.42 -17.76
N ARG A 186 4.54 -1.29 -17.22
CA ARG A 186 3.40 -1.24 -16.31
C ARG A 186 2.54 -0.06 -16.68
N THR A 187 1.22 -0.26 -16.67
CA THR A 187 0.26 0.84 -16.83
C THR A 187 -0.57 1.03 -15.58
N VAL A 188 -0.90 2.29 -15.30
CA VAL A 188 -1.76 2.66 -14.16
C VAL A 188 -3.18 2.20 -14.42
N ARG A 189 -3.76 1.54 -13.41
CA ARG A 189 -5.18 1.26 -13.30
C ARG A 189 -5.75 2.00 -12.09
N PHE A 190 -6.55 3.00 -12.35
CA PHE A 190 -7.20 3.83 -11.34
C PHE A 190 -8.56 3.25 -10.93
N PHE A 191 -8.87 3.32 -9.63
CA PHE A 191 -10.18 3.01 -9.07
C PHE A 191 -10.62 4.17 -8.18
N SER A 192 -11.83 4.69 -8.39
CA SER A 192 -12.48 5.63 -7.47
C SER A 192 -13.32 4.89 -6.42
N ASP A 193 -13.71 5.61 -5.38
CA ASP A 193 -14.66 5.14 -4.36
C ASP A 193 -16.13 5.24 -4.78
N GLU A 194 -16.40 5.61 -6.03
CA GLU A 194 -17.75 5.75 -6.56
C GLU A 194 -18.51 4.41 -6.54
N GLY A 195 -19.71 4.42 -5.96
CA GLY A 195 -20.55 3.23 -5.82
C GLY A 195 -20.03 2.18 -4.82
N VAL A 196 -18.99 2.49 -4.04
CA VAL A 196 -18.47 1.59 -3.01
C VAL A 196 -19.29 1.73 -1.74
N ASP A 197 -19.95 0.65 -1.34
CA ASP A 197 -20.56 0.51 -0.03
C ASP A 197 -19.44 0.34 1.03
N MET A 198 -19.25 1.31 1.92
CA MET A 198 -18.13 1.30 2.87
C MET A 198 -18.42 0.38 4.07
N TYR A 199 -17.37 -0.19 4.65
CA TYR A 199 -17.48 -0.80 5.98
C TYR A 199 -17.47 0.30 7.04
N SER A 200 -18.23 0.10 8.11
CA SER A 200 -18.18 0.92 9.31
C SER A 200 -16.86 0.74 10.07
N LEU A 201 -16.52 1.70 10.93
CA LEU A 201 -15.36 1.63 11.82
C LEU A 201 -15.31 0.31 12.63
N ASP A 202 -16.43 -0.10 13.23
CA ASP A 202 -16.52 -1.32 14.04
C ASP A 202 -16.22 -2.58 13.21
N GLU A 203 -16.72 -2.64 11.98
CA GLU A 203 -16.41 -3.74 11.06
C GLU A 203 -14.91 -3.76 10.72
N LEU A 204 -14.31 -2.60 10.46
CA LEU A 204 -12.88 -2.48 10.16
C LEU A 204 -12.02 -2.92 11.34
N GLU A 205 -12.35 -2.49 12.56
CA GLU A 205 -11.65 -2.90 13.78
C GLU A 205 -11.75 -4.41 14.00
N SER A 206 -12.94 -4.99 13.81
CA SER A 206 -13.17 -6.44 13.89
C SER A 206 -12.36 -7.22 12.84
N MET A 207 -12.33 -6.74 11.60
CA MET A 207 -11.52 -7.34 10.52
C MET A 207 -10.03 -7.31 10.82
N VAL A 208 -9.52 -6.19 11.35
CA VAL A 208 -8.10 -6.06 11.75
C VAL A 208 -7.79 -6.97 12.95
N ALA A 209 -8.63 -6.94 13.99
CA ALA A 209 -8.45 -7.74 15.19
C ALA A 209 -8.42 -9.25 14.88
N SER A 210 -9.41 -9.74 14.11
CA SER A 210 -9.49 -11.14 13.68
C SER A 210 -8.27 -11.57 12.86
N THR A 211 -7.82 -10.74 11.92
CA THR A 211 -6.63 -11.02 11.09
C THR A 211 -5.39 -11.22 11.94
N TYR A 212 -5.18 -10.35 12.93
CA TYR A 212 -3.99 -10.44 13.78
C TYR A 212 -4.08 -11.54 14.84
N ARG A 213 -5.26 -11.84 15.35
CA ARG A 213 -5.50 -13.03 16.19
C ARG A 213 -5.08 -14.30 15.43
N ILE A 214 -5.57 -14.47 14.20
CA ILE A 214 -5.19 -15.62 13.36
C ILE A 214 -3.69 -15.60 13.04
N TRP A 215 -3.11 -14.43 12.80
CA TRP A 215 -1.68 -14.32 12.51
C TRP A 215 -0.81 -14.73 13.70
N GLN A 216 -1.22 -14.37 14.92
CA GLN A 216 -0.59 -14.84 16.14
C GLN A 216 -0.61 -16.36 16.24
N GLU A 217 -1.79 -16.97 16.07
CA GLU A 217 -1.96 -18.43 16.13
C GLU A 217 -1.08 -19.14 15.10
N VAL A 218 -1.03 -18.65 13.85
CA VAL A 218 -0.15 -19.21 12.80
C VAL A 218 1.34 -19.08 13.17
N HIS A 219 1.74 -17.97 13.79
CA HIS A 219 3.12 -17.79 14.22
C HIS A 219 3.51 -18.72 15.38
N GLU A 220 2.60 -18.92 16.33
CA GLU A 220 2.77 -19.86 17.44
C GLU A 220 2.86 -21.31 16.94
N GLU A 221 1.97 -21.71 16.02
CA GLU A 221 2.00 -23.01 15.33
C GLU A 221 3.39 -23.25 14.67
N ARG A 222 3.87 -22.29 13.89
CA ARG A 222 5.19 -22.37 13.23
C ARG A 222 6.35 -22.48 14.20
N THR A 223 6.29 -21.73 15.30
CA THR A 223 7.34 -21.76 16.33
C THR A 223 7.36 -23.09 17.06
N ALA A 224 6.19 -23.66 17.36
CA ALA A 224 6.06 -24.98 17.95
C ALA A 224 6.58 -26.08 17.01
N GLU A 225 6.24 -26.03 15.72
CA GLU A 225 6.75 -26.96 14.70
C GLU A 225 8.27 -26.88 14.55
N ALA A 226 8.85 -25.67 14.52
CA ALA A 226 10.30 -25.48 14.43
C ALA A 226 11.01 -26.04 15.67
N ARG A 227 10.47 -25.83 16.88
CA ARG A 227 11.01 -26.42 18.11
C ARG A 227 10.97 -27.95 18.09
N ARG A 228 9.85 -28.56 17.68
CA ARG A 228 9.72 -30.02 17.55
C ARG A 228 10.76 -30.62 16.59
N LYS A 229 11.01 -29.94 15.46
CA LYS A 229 12.03 -30.37 14.47
C LYS A 229 13.45 -30.19 15.00
N GLY A 230 13.74 -29.11 15.73
CA GLY A 230 15.06 -28.84 16.30
C GLY A 230 15.48 -29.80 17.43
N THR A 231 14.52 -30.36 18.17
CA THR A 231 14.78 -31.40 19.18
C THR A 231 14.98 -32.81 18.60
N GLY A 232 14.82 -32.99 17.28
CA GLY A 232 14.84 -34.30 16.61
C GLY A 232 16.21 -34.77 16.08
N THR A 233 17.27 -33.96 16.15
CA THR A 233 18.60 -34.28 15.59
C THR A 233 19.73 -34.23 16.62
N GLY A 234 19.44 -34.59 17.88
CA GLY A 234 20.43 -34.73 18.96
C GLY A 234 20.32 -36.08 19.63
N GLY A 235 20.52 -37.17 18.88
CA GLY A 235 20.46 -38.53 19.41
C GLY A 235 21.13 -39.52 18.47
N PHE A 236 22.41 -39.80 18.77
CA PHE A 236 23.22 -40.97 18.43
C PHE A 236 23.19 -41.50 16.99
N PHE A 237 24.27 -41.24 16.23
CA PHE A 237 25.28 -42.23 15.83
C PHE A 237 26.61 -41.52 15.52
#